data_AF-A0A7J6QJS3-F1
#
_entry.id   AF-A0A7J6QJS3-F1
#
_cell.length_a   1.000
_cell.length_b   1.000
_cell.length_c   1.000
_cell.angle_alpha   90.00
_cell.angle_beta   90.00
_cell.angle_gamma   90.00
#
_symmetry.space_group_name_H-M   'P 1'
#
loop_
_entity.id
_entity.type
_entity.pdbx_description
1 polymer ?
#
loop_
_entity_poly.entity_id
_entity_poly.type
_entity_poly.pdbx_seq_one_letter_code
_entity_poly.pdbx_strand_id
1 'polypeptide(L)'
;MQISAKFLGPLWHIDLHTSLTPMMNEPCMLVGIDTAVAKETRRAVLGFVCSLDSASSQYFSKAVPLDADQFDISGVSSERGDQRYSDQSHT
;
A
#
# COMPACT_ATOMS: atom_id res chain seq x y z
N MET A 1 20.83 0.59 -9.92
CA MET A 1 20.02 1.37 -8.96
C MET A 1 19.68 0.59 -7.69
N GLN A 2 19.16 -0.65 -7.75
CA GLN A 2 18.78 -1.39 -6.53
C GLN A 2 19.93 -1.66 -5.54
N ILE A 3 21.16 -1.89 -6.02
CA ILE A 3 22.34 -2.03 -5.15
C ILE A 3 22.56 -0.73 -4.37
N SER A 4 22.53 0.41 -5.06
CA SER A 4 22.70 1.71 -4.42
C SER A 4 21.62 2.01 -3.39
N ALA A 5 20.34 1.71 -3.70
CA ALA A 5 19.23 1.89 -2.76
C ALA A 5 19.37 1.06 -1.47
N LYS A 6 20.13 -0.05 -1.49
CA LYS A 6 20.37 -0.89 -0.32
C LYS A 6 21.61 -0.52 0.49
N PHE A 7 22.64 0.06 -0.15
CA PHE A 7 23.97 0.16 0.45
C PHE A 7 24.64 1.54 0.34
N LEU A 8 24.22 2.37 -0.61
CA LEU A 8 24.93 3.60 -0.97
C LEU A 8 24.12 4.86 -0.66
N GLY A 9 22.94 4.72 -0.05
CA GLY A 9 22.07 5.81 0.34
C GLY A 9 21.02 6.19 -0.70
N PRO A 10 20.36 7.36 -0.53
CA PRO A 10 19.25 7.77 -1.36
C PRO A 10 19.68 8.06 -2.80
N LEU A 11 18.95 7.51 -3.76
CA LEU A 11 19.24 7.65 -5.19
C LEU A 11 18.83 9.00 -5.76
N TRP A 12 17.69 9.51 -5.31
CA TRP A 12 17.07 10.79 -5.67
C TRP A 12 15.92 11.03 -4.68
N HIS A 13 15.47 12.28 -4.56
CA HIS A 13 14.29 12.62 -3.76
C HIS A 13 13.46 13.68 -4.49
N ILE A 14 12.18 13.77 -4.13
CA ILE A 14 11.30 14.86 -4.53
C ILE A 14 11.30 15.87 -3.40
N ASP A 15 11.27 17.16 -3.74
CA ASP A 15 11.04 18.18 -2.73
C ASP A 15 9.59 18.11 -2.25
N LEU A 16 9.42 17.68 -0.99
CA LEU A 16 8.12 17.57 -0.34
C LEU A 16 7.73 18.84 0.40
N HIS A 17 8.61 19.83 0.50
CA HIS A 17 8.33 21.12 1.13
C HIS A 17 7.78 22.11 0.09
N THR A 18 6.53 21.89 -0.32
CA THR A 18 5.84 22.76 -1.27
C THR A 18 4.60 23.37 -0.65
N SER A 19 4.08 24.46 -1.23
CA SER A 19 2.80 25.04 -0.82
C SER A 19 1.62 24.08 -0.97
N LEU A 20 1.77 23.01 -1.77
CA LEU A 20 0.76 21.99 -2.02
C LEU A 20 0.79 20.86 -0.98
N THR A 21 1.83 20.79 -0.15
CA THR A 21 2.04 19.72 0.84
C THR A 21 2.31 20.30 2.24
N PRO A 22 1.40 21.14 2.78
CA PRO A 22 1.64 21.87 4.04
C PRO A 22 1.83 20.96 5.25
N MET A 23 1.29 19.73 5.22
CA MET A 23 1.52 18.73 6.28
C MET A 23 2.98 18.28 6.39
N MET A 24 3.78 18.45 5.34
CA MET A 24 5.20 18.10 5.34
C MET A 24 6.08 19.16 5.99
N ASN A 25 5.52 20.31 6.37
CA ASN A 25 6.26 21.35 7.08
C ASN A 25 6.50 21.01 8.56
N GLU A 26 5.75 20.04 9.09
CA GLU A 26 5.95 19.47 10.41
C GLU A 26 6.58 18.07 10.29
N PRO A 27 7.22 17.54 11.35
CA PRO A 27 7.71 16.17 11.36
C PRO A 27 6.59 15.17 11.02
N CYS A 28 6.63 14.63 9.79
CA CYS A 28 5.63 13.72 9.26
C CYS A 28 6.29 12.40 8.86
N MET A 29 5.58 11.29 9.09
CA MET A 29 5.97 9.96 8.63
C MET A 29 4.99 9.49 7.57
N LEU A 30 5.51 9.14 6.39
CA LEU A 30 4.72 8.49 5.36
C LEU A 30 4.69 7.00 5.61
N VAL A 31 3.49 6.41 5.59
CA VAL A 31 3.27 4.98 5.79
C VAL A 31 2.50 4.41 4.60
N GLY A 32 3.07 3.40 3.94
CA GLY A 32 2.40 2.61 2.93
C GLY A 32 2.03 1.25 3.51
N ILE A 33 0.80 0.80 3.28
CA ILE A 33 0.27 -0.47 3.78
C ILE A 33 -0.33 -1.21 2.61
N ASP A 34 0.00 -2.49 2.46
CA ASP A 34 -0.58 -3.35 1.44
C ASP A 34 -0.76 -4.78 1.97
N THR A 35 -1.71 -5.50 1.39
CA THR A 35 -1.98 -6.90 1.71
C THR A 35 -1.81 -7.77 0.48
N ALA A 36 -1.07 -8.87 0.60
CA ALA A 36 -0.89 -9.82 -0.48
C ALA A 36 -1.19 -11.25 -0.02
N VAL A 37 -1.70 -12.07 -0.92
CA VAL A 37 -1.89 -13.51 -0.67
C VAL A 37 -0.73 -14.27 -1.30
N ALA A 38 0.06 -14.96 -0.47
CA ALA A 38 1.17 -15.77 -0.94
C ALA A 38 0.64 -16.99 -1.73
N LYS A 39 1.12 -17.18 -2.97
CA LYS A 39 0.61 -18.24 -3.86
C LYS A 39 0.84 -19.65 -3.30
N GLU A 40 1.97 -19.87 -2.64
CA GLU A 40 2.41 -21.18 -2.14
C GLU A 40 1.71 -21.57 -0.85
N THR A 41 1.67 -20.65 0.13
CA THR A 41 1.11 -20.93 1.46
C THR A 41 -0.37 -20.59 1.56
N ARG A 42 -0.93 -19.88 0.57
CA ARG A 42 -2.27 -19.28 0.59
C ARG A 42 -2.54 -18.38 1.79
N ARG A 43 -1.49 -17.98 2.52
CA ARG A 43 -1.61 -17.09 3.67
C ARG A 43 -1.60 -15.64 3.20
N ALA A 44 -2.48 -14.84 3.79
CA ALA A 44 -2.43 -13.40 3.66
C ALA A 44 -1.25 -12.85 4.47
N VAL A 45 -0.58 -11.85 3.90
CA VAL A 45 0.55 -11.14 4.50
C VAL A 45 0.23 -9.66 4.45
N LEU A 46 0.37 -8.99 5.59
CA LEU A 46 0.32 -7.54 5.69
C LEU A 46 1.74 -7.01 5.59
N GLY A 47 2.01 -6.23 4.56
CA GLY A 47 3.24 -5.46 4.42
C GLY A 47 3.00 -4.01 4.85
N PHE A 48 3.96 -3.43 5.56
CA PHE A 48 4.02 -1.98 5.72
C PHE A 48 5.43 -1.46 5.44
N VAL A 49 5.47 -0.22 4.96
CA VAL A 49 6.68 0.57 4.78
C VAL A 49 6.49 1.92 5.46
N CYS A 50 7.54 2.47 6.07
CA CYS A 50 7.52 3.82 6.63
C CYS A 50 8.76 4.61 6.23
N SER A 51 8.58 5.91 5.96
CA SER A 51 9.69 6.81 5.66
C SER A 51 10.60 6.98 6.88
N LEU A 52 11.90 7.07 6.62
CA LEU A 52 12.94 7.26 7.64
C LEU A 52 13.49 8.68 7.68
N ASP A 53 13.14 9.50 6.69
CA ASP A 53 13.57 10.89 6.56
C ASP A 53 12.43 11.76 6.01
N SER A 54 12.58 13.08 6.18
CA SER A 54 11.61 14.07 5.72
C SER A 54 11.48 14.15 4.20
N ALA A 55 12.51 13.71 3.47
CA ALA A 55 12.51 13.65 2.01
C ALA A 55 11.79 12.38 1.47
N SER A 56 11.37 11.48 2.36
CA SER A 56 10.81 10.16 2.04
C SER A 56 11.66 9.40 1.01
N SER A 57 12.98 9.48 1.18
CA SER A 57 13.98 8.91 0.26
C SER A 57 14.43 7.51 0.65
N GLN A 58 14.22 7.14 1.92
CA GLN A 58 14.52 5.83 2.49
C GLN A 58 13.34 5.32 3.31
N TYR A 59 13.18 4.00 3.31
CA TYR A 59 12.07 3.33 3.96
C TYR A 59 12.53 2.14 4.77
N PHE A 60 11.98 1.99 5.97
CA PHE A 60 11.95 0.73 6.68
C PHE A 60 10.72 -0.07 6.21
N SER A 61 10.84 -1.39 6.18
CA SER A 61 9.72 -2.26 5.83
C SER A 61 9.64 -3.47 6.73
N LYS A 62 8.41 -3.94 6.94
CA LYS A 62 8.16 -5.21 7.62
C LYS A 62 6.93 -5.87 7.01
N ALA A 63 6.98 -7.18 6.92
CA ALA A 63 5.86 -8.02 6.52
C ALA A 63 5.51 -8.95 7.68
N VAL A 64 4.22 -9.09 7.97
CA VAL A 64 3.71 -10.00 9.00
C VAL A 64 2.65 -10.91 8.39
N PRO A 65 2.71 -12.23 8.65
CA PRO A 65 1.62 -13.12 8.26
C PRO A 65 0.36 -12.74 9.04
N LEU A 66 -0.77 -12.69 8.35
CA LEU A 66 -2.06 -12.63 9.00
C LEU A 66 -2.48 -14.06 9.35
N ASP A 67 -2.96 -14.27 10.56
CA ASP A 67 -3.47 -15.59 10.95
C ASP A 67 -4.78 -15.87 10.21
N ALA A 68 -4.84 -17.06 9.60
CA ALA A 68 -5.90 -17.45 8.68
C ALA A 68 -7.29 -17.50 9.36
N ASP A 69 -7.34 -17.58 10.68
CA ASP A 69 -8.58 -17.71 11.46
C ASP A 69 -9.32 -16.37 11.66
N GLN A 70 -8.74 -15.22 11.24
CA GLN A 70 -9.34 -13.89 11.45
C GLN A 70 -9.75 -13.15 10.18
N PHE A 71 -9.29 -13.57 8.99
CA PHE A 71 -9.55 -12.86 7.75
C PHE A 71 -9.84 -13.83 6.61
N ASP A 72 -11.08 -14.31 6.54
CA ASP A 72 -11.62 -14.91 5.32
C ASP A 72 -11.85 -13.81 4.28
N ILE A 73 -10.82 -13.53 3.47
CA ILE A 73 -10.86 -12.51 2.40
C ILE A 73 -11.62 -13.03 1.17
N SER A 74 -12.13 -14.27 1.19
CA SER A 74 -12.89 -14.85 0.06
C SER A 74 -14.18 -14.10 -0.28
N GLY A 75 -14.65 -13.19 0.59
CA GLY A 75 -15.83 -12.35 0.35
C GLY A 75 -15.58 -11.01 -0.37
N VAL A 76 -14.34 -10.55 -0.57
CA VAL A 76 -14.10 -9.17 -1.06
C VAL A 76 -13.89 -9.08 -2.59
N SER A 77 -13.69 -10.20 -3.29
CA SER A 77 -13.35 -10.19 -4.72
C SER A 77 -14.52 -10.53 -5.68
N SER A 78 -15.76 -10.73 -5.20
CA SER A 78 -16.86 -11.22 -6.05
C SER A 78 -18.04 -10.25 -6.30
N GLU A 79 -17.97 -8.97 -5.91
CA GLU A 79 -19.07 -8.00 -6.17
C GLU A 79 -18.63 -6.74 -6.93
N ARG A 80 -17.76 -6.87 -7.93
CA ARG A 80 -17.58 -5.84 -8.98
C ARG A 80 -17.89 -6.38 -10.39
N GLY A 81 -18.89 -7.26 -10.46
CA GLY A 81 -19.47 -7.74 -11.71
C GLY A 81 -20.78 -7.01 -12.03
N ASP A 82 -20.76 -6.24 -13.12
CA ASP A 82 -21.89 -5.98 -14.02
C ASP A 82 -23.29 -5.75 -13.42
N GLN A 83 -23.59 -4.50 -13.02
CA GLN A 83 -24.98 -4.00 -13.08
C GLN A 83 -25.27 -3.48 -14.50
N ARG A 84 -25.55 -4.41 -15.43
CA ARG A 84 -26.39 -4.13 -16.60
C ARG A 84 -27.85 -4.25 -16.15
N TYR A 85 -28.47 -3.14 -15.78
CA TYR A 85 -29.93 -3.08 -15.71
C TYR A 85 -30.47 -2.85 -17.13
N SER A 86 -30.92 -3.93 -17.77
CA SER A 86 -31.78 -3.87 -18.94
C SER A 86 -33.22 -3.59 -18.54
N ASP A 87 -33.89 -2.79 -19.36
CA ASP A 87 -35.30 -2.39 -19.32
C ASP A 87 -36.27 -3.55 -19.05
N GLN A 88 -37.29 -3.29 -18.22
CA GLN A 88 -38.60 -3.88 -18.41
C GLN A 88 -39.71 -2.88 -18.08
N SER A 89 -40.42 -2.54 -19.15
CA SER A 89 -41.60 -1.71 -19.27
C SER A 89 -42.84 -2.37 -18.70
N HIS A 90 -43.61 -1.65 -17.88
CA HIS A 90 -45.03 -1.90 -17.66
C HIS A 90 -45.76 -0.58 -17.39
N THR A 91 -46.44 -0.07 -18.42
CA THR A 91 -47.67 0.73 -18.33
C THR A 91 -48.56 0.31 -19.48
#